data_AF-A0A9W8ZYS1-F1
#
_entry.id   AF-A0A9W8ZYS1-F1
#
_cell.length_a   1.000
_cell.length_b   1.000
_cell.length_c   1.000
_cell.angle_alpha   90.00
_cell.angle_beta   90.00
_cell.angle_gamma   90.00
#
_symmetry.space_group_name_H-M   'P 1'
#
loop_
_entity.id
_entity.type
_entity.pdbx_description
1 polymer ?
#
loop_
_entity_poly.entity_id
_entity_poly.type
_entity_poly.pdbx_seq_one_letter_code
_entity_poly.pdbx_strand_id
1 'polypeptide(L)'
;MLARQRRAWSSEEDQQLIEAVKRDLKSHKPLNWCIISEHVPNRSNKDCRKRWMSTHSGAEVKITKGAWSEAEDDQLRAGVQTFGPRWCRVAQMVPGRNSDQCAKRWKDTLDPAIDRSKWTLEEDELLLKVVGEIGRKWARVVKQYFPGRTGLAAKNR
;
A
#
# COMPACT_ATOMS: atom_id res chain seq x y z
N MET A 1 17.12 -5.78 -24.99
CA MET A 1 16.40 -6.54 -23.94
C MET A 1 14.92 -6.15 -24.00
N LEU A 2 14.03 -7.08 -24.34
CA LEU A 2 12.60 -6.78 -24.43
C LEU A 2 12.03 -6.55 -23.02
N ALA A 3 11.40 -5.40 -22.80
CA ALA A 3 10.73 -5.10 -21.54
C ALA A 3 9.62 -6.13 -21.32
N ARG A 4 9.66 -6.86 -20.20
CA ARG A 4 8.64 -7.84 -19.82
C ARG A 4 7.26 -7.17 -19.79
N GLN A 5 6.39 -7.54 -20.72
CA GLN A 5 5.06 -6.95 -20.87
C GLN A 5 4.23 -7.21 -19.59
N ARG A 6 3.64 -6.15 -19.00
CA ARG A 6 2.81 -6.26 -17.79
C ARG A 6 1.47 -6.91 -18.17
N ARG A 7 1.36 -8.22 -18.03
CA ARG A 7 0.11 -8.98 -18.20
C ARG A 7 -0.76 -8.91 -16.95
N ALA A 8 -1.97 -8.38 -17.09
CA ALA A 8 -2.99 -8.35 -16.04
C ALA A 8 -3.38 -9.76 -15.58
N TRP A 9 -3.78 -9.92 -14.31
CA TRP A 9 -4.32 -11.18 -13.79
C TRP A 9 -5.77 -11.35 -14.24
N SER A 10 -6.12 -12.53 -14.75
CA SER A 10 -7.51 -12.88 -15.04
C SER A 10 -8.22 -13.43 -13.80
N SER A 11 -9.56 -13.45 -13.83
CA SER A 11 -10.37 -14.07 -12.77
C SER A 11 -10.07 -15.57 -12.60
N GLU A 12 -9.78 -16.26 -13.70
CA GLU A 12 -9.37 -17.66 -13.73
C GLU A 12 -8.04 -17.87 -12.97
N GLU A 13 -7.03 -17.04 -13.24
CA GLU A 13 -5.74 -17.10 -12.55
C GLU A 13 -5.87 -16.76 -11.05
N ASP A 14 -6.73 -15.80 -10.71
CA ASP A 14 -7.03 -15.48 -9.31
C ASP A 14 -7.69 -16.67 -8.60
N GLN A 15 -8.63 -17.36 -9.26
CA GLN A 15 -9.29 -18.54 -8.70
C GLN A 15 -8.28 -19.68 -8.48
N GLN A 16 -7.43 -19.95 -9.46
CA GLN A 16 -6.35 -20.94 -9.35
C GLN A 16 -5.41 -20.61 -8.19
N LEU A 17 -5.02 -19.34 -8.05
CA LEU A 17 -4.17 -18.89 -6.94
C LEU A 17 -4.86 -19.07 -5.58
N ILE A 18 -6.14 -18.72 -5.47
CA ILE A 18 -6.92 -18.88 -4.24
C ILE A 18 -7.02 -20.35 -3.83
N GLU A 19 -7.32 -21.24 -4.76
CA GLU A 19 -7.43 -22.68 -4.49
C GLU A 19 -6.07 -23.29 -4.11
N ALA A 20 -5.00 -22.92 -4.81
CA ALA A 20 -3.65 -23.38 -4.51
C ALA A 20 -3.19 -22.93 -3.12
N VAL A 21 -3.46 -21.67 -2.73
CA VAL A 21 -3.13 -21.17 -1.39
C VAL A 21 -3.96 -21.88 -0.32
N LYS A 22 -5.27 -22.07 -0.53
CA LYS A 22 -6.14 -22.82 0.41
C LYS A 22 -5.69 -24.26 0.60
N ARG A 23 -5.21 -24.91 -0.46
CA ARG A 23 -4.65 -26.26 -0.39
C ARG A 23 -3.36 -26.27 0.43
N ASP A 24 -2.43 -25.39 0.09
CA ASP A 24 -1.11 -25.34 0.73
C ASP A 24 -1.20 -24.94 2.22
N LEU A 25 -2.13 -24.07 2.60
CA LEU A 25 -2.35 -23.66 3.99
C LEU A 25 -2.67 -24.83 4.95
N LYS A 26 -3.22 -25.93 4.42
CA LYS A 26 -3.49 -27.15 5.19
C LYS A 26 -2.23 -27.97 5.47
N SER A 27 -1.20 -27.83 4.63
CA SER A 27 0.01 -28.67 4.65
C SER A 27 1.24 -27.90 5.14
N HIS A 28 1.35 -26.61 4.83
CA HIS A 28 2.53 -25.80 5.10
C HIS A 28 2.16 -24.49 5.81
N LYS A 29 2.91 -24.20 6.89
CA LYS A 29 2.94 -22.89 7.56
C LYS A 29 4.41 -22.56 7.86
N PRO A 30 5.04 -21.60 7.15
CA PRO A 30 4.47 -20.65 6.18
C PRO A 30 4.17 -21.25 4.79
N LEU A 31 3.37 -20.53 3.98
CA LEU A 31 3.00 -20.92 2.62
C LEU A 31 4.21 -21.16 1.71
N ASN A 32 4.17 -22.23 0.92
CA ASN A 32 5.20 -22.60 -0.04
C ASN A 32 4.84 -22.09 -1.45
N TRP A 33 5.35 -20.90 -1.77
CA TRP A 33 5.09 -20.23 -3.04
C TRP A 33 5.63 -20.97 -4.27
N CYS A 34 6.62 -21.87 -4.11
CA CYS A 34 7.09 -22.70 -5.22
C CYS A 34 5.99 -23.69 -5.63
N ILE A 35 5.44 -24.44 -4.67
CA ILE A 35 4.34 -25.39 -4.89
C ILE A 35 3.08 -24.66 -5.38
N ILE A 36 2.75 -23.51 -4.79
CA ILE A 36 1.58 -22.71 -5.21
C ILE A 36 1.69 -22.31 -6.68
N SER A 37 2.88 -21.92 -7.15
CA SER A 37 3.05 -21.48 -8.56
C SER A 37 2.90 -22.59 -9.59
N GLU A 38 3.10 -23.87 -9.22
CA GLU A 38 2.87 -25.01 -10.12
C GLU A 38 1.40 -25.11 -10.55
N HIS A 39 0.49 -24.53 -9.77
CA HIS A 39 -0.95 -24.55 -10.00
C HIS A 39 -1.46 -23.29 -10.71
N VAL A 40 -0.59 -22.32 -11.02
CA VAL A 40 -0.95 -21.07 -11.71
C VAL A 40 -0.07 -20.93 -12.95
N PRO A 41 -0.47 -21.50 -14.10
CA PRO A 41 0.36 -21.54 -15.31
C PRO A 41 0.77 -20.13 -15.76
N ASN A 42 1.99 -20.01 -16.26
CA ASN A 42 2.58 -18.75 -16.73
C ASN A 42 2.75 -17.66 -15.66
N ARG A 43 2.61 -17.99 -14.36
CA ARG A 43 2.91 -17.09 -13.24
C ARG A 43 4.04 -17.67 -12.39
N SER A 44 5.05 -16.86 -12.11
CA SER A 44 6.13 -17.29 -11.22
C SER A 44 5.68 -17.29 -9.76
N ASN A 45 6.43 -17.97 -8.88
CA ASN A 45 6.27 -17.88 -7.43
C ASN A 45 6.26 -16.42 -6.92
N LYS A 46 7.09 -15.55 -7.48
CA LYS A 46 7.15 -14.11 -7.16
C LYS A 46 5.87 -13.40 -7.59
N ASP A 47 5.34 -13.73 -8.77
CA ASP A 47 4.09 -13.15 -9.26
C ASP A 47 2.91 -13.56 -8.38
N CYS A 48 2.82 -14.85 -8.04
CA CYS A 48 1.78 -15.41 -7.16
C CYS A 48 1.82 -14.78 -5.77
N ARG A 49 3.00 -14.74 -5.14
CA ARG A 49 3.20 -14.11 -3.82
C ARG A 49 2.81 -12.64 -3.84
N LYS A 50 3.28 -11.90 -4.85
CA LYS A 50 2.96 -10.48 -4.99
C LYS A 50 1.48 -10.25 -5.20
N ARG A 51 0.83 -11.06 -6.06
CA ARG A 51 -0.60 -10.99 -6.30
C ARG A 51 -1.36 -11.22 -5.01
N TRP A 52 -1.06 -12.31 -4.30
CA TRP A 52 -1.69 -12.64 -3.03
C TRP A 52 -1.57 -11.52 -2.00
N MET A 53 -0.36 -11.01 -1.78
CA MET A 53 -0.12 -9.90 -0.84
C MET A 53 -0.83 -8.60 -1.24
N SER A 54 -1.13 -8.42 -2.53
CA SER A 54 -1.84 -7.24 -3.05
C SER A 54 -3.36 -7.38 -3.03
N THR A 55 -3.91 -8.59 -2.93
CA THR A 55 -5.36 -8.87 -2.97
C THR A 55 -5.92 -9.45 -1.67
N HIS A 56 -5.07 -9.99 -0.79
CA HIS A 56 -5.46 -10.60 0.48
C HIS A 56 -4.58 -10.07 1.63
N SER A 57 -5.20 -9.76 2.76
CA SER A 57 -4.50 -9.51 4.03
C SER A 57 -4.46 -10.82 4.83
N GLY A 58 -3.29 -11.45 4.89
CA GLY A 58 -3.15 -12.77 5.51
C GLY A 58 -3.69 -13.90 4.61
N ALA A 59 -4.15 -14.98 5.24
CA ALA A 59 -4.48 -16.22 4.54
C ALA A 59 -5.92 -16.28 3.96
N GLU A 60 -6.84 -15.40 4.40
CA GLU A 60 -8.26 -15.57 4.07
C GLU A 60 -9.03 -14.26 3.84
N VAL A 61 -8.51 -13.11 4.27
CA VAL A 61 -9.27 -11.84 4.20
C VAL A 61 -8.94 -11.11 2.91
N LYS A 62 -9.95 -10.88 2.06
CA LYS A 62 -9.81 -10.02 0.87
C LYS A 62 -9.52 -8.58 1.29
N ILE A 63 -8.66 -7.90 0.55
CA ILE A 63 -8.34 -6.51 0.83
C ILE A 63 -9.53 -5.62 0.51
N THR A 64 -9.91 -4.81 1.50
CA THR A 64 -10.91 -3.77 1.41
C THR A 64 -10.37 -2.62 0.57
N LYS A 65 -11.19 -2.19 -0.40
CA LYS A 65 -10.97 -0.96 -1.16
C LYS A 65 -11.93 0.10 -0.62
N GLY A 66 -11.43 1.30 -0.36
CA GLY A 66 -12.27 2.43 0.08
C GLY A 66 -11.74 3.15 1.32
N ALA A 67 -12.63 3.94 1.90
CA ALA A 67 -12.37 4.80 3.06
C ALA A 67 -11.86 3.99 4.27
N TRP A 68 -11.05 4.63 5.09
CA TRP A 68 -10.58 4.08 6.37
C TRP A 68 -11.58 4.44 7.46
N SER A 69 -11.94 3.45 8.27
CA SER A 69 -12.68 3.64 9.52
C SER A 69 -11.73 4.01 10.65
N GLU A 70 -12.27 4.63 11.71
CA GLU A 70 -11.47 4.97 12.90
C GLU A 70 -10.88 3.71 13.56
N ALA A 71 -11.63 2.59 13.59
CA ALA A 71 -11.13 1.32 14.11
C ALA A 71 -9.91 0.79 13.33
N GLU A 72 -9.89 0.94 12.00
CA GLU A 72 -8.73 0.58 11.19
C GLU A 72 -7.54 1.53 11.45
N ASP A 73 -7.81 2.83 11.63
CA ASP A 73 -6.78 3.81 11.98
C ASP A 73 -6.18 3.53 13.37
N ASP A 74 -6.98 3.14 14.36
CA ASP A 74 -6.53 2.71 15.68
C ASP A 74 -5.64 1.47 15.62
N GLN A 75 -6.06 0.45 14.86
CA GLN A 75 -5.25 -0.74 14.61
C GLN A 75 -3.92 -0.40 13.92
N LEU A 76 -3.94 0.53 12.96
CA LEU A 76 -2.75 0.99 12.27
C LEU A 76 -1.80 1.74 13.21
N ARG A 77 -2.32 2.63 14.08
CA ARG A 77 -1.55 3.30 15.14
C ARG A 77 -0.89 2.29 16.08
N ALA A 78 -1.66 1.33 16.60
CA ALA A 78 -1.15 0.29 17.48
C ALA A 78 -0.06 -0.56 16.81
N GLY A 79 -0.27 -0.90 15.53
CA GLY A 79 0.70 -1.64 14.74
C GLY A 79 2.00 -0.87 14.51
N VAL A 80 1.93 0.43 14.21
CA VAL A 80 3.11 1.28 14.05
C VAL A 80 3.82 1.48 15.39
N GLN A 81 3.09 1.63 16.50
CA GLN A 81 3.70 1.73 17.82
C GLN A 81 4.49 0.46 18.18
N THR A 82 3.94 -0.71 17.84
CA THR A 82 4.56 -2.01 18.18
C THR A 82 5.71 -2.37 17.23
N PHE A 83 5.54 -2.11 15.93
CA PHE A 83 6.47 -2.60 14.91
C PHE A 83 7.25 -1.51 14.19
N GLY A 84 6.96 -0.23 14.40
CA GLY A 84 7.49 0.86 13.59
C GLY A 84 7.08 0.75 12.12
N PRO A 85 7.84 1.31 11.16
CA PRO A 85 7.51 1.32 9.73
C PRO A 85 7.74 -0.05 9.04
N ARG A 86 7.61 -1.17 9.77
CA ARG A 86 7.65 -2.53 9.22
C ARG A 86 6.27 -2.90 8.68
N TRP A 87 5.87 -2.29 7.57
CA TRP A 87 4.51 -2.33 7.02
C TRP A 87 3.95 -3.74 6.79
N CYS A 88 4.78 -4.72 6.43
CA CYS A 88 4.35 -6.11 6.30
C CYS A 88 3.89 -6.73 7.62
N ARG A 89 4.45 -6.30 8.77
CA ARG A 89 3.99 -6.71 10.12
C ARG A 89 2.81 -5.87 10.58
N VAL A 90 2.86 -4.56 10.34
CA VAL A 90 1.76 -3.64 10.66
C VAL A 90 0.45 -4.09 10.00
N ALA A 91 0.49 -4.44 8.72
CA ALA A 91 -0.71 -4.90 7.99
C ALA A 91 -1.30 -6.21 8.54
N GLN A 92 -0.55 -7.00 9.32
CA GLN A 92 -1.10 -8.19 9.99
C GLN A 92 -2.02 -7.81 11.16
N MET A 93 -1.90 -6.59 11.69
CA MET A 93 -2.76 -6.05 12.73
C MET A 93 -3.97 -5.27 12.20
N VAL A 94 -4.03 -5.03 10.87
CA VAL A 94 -5.11 -4.27 10.23
C VAL A 94 -5.81 -5.19 9.21
N PRO A 95 -6.74 -6.05 9.65
CA PRO A 95 -7.47 -6.95 8.76
C PRO A 95 -8.13 -6.18 7.60
N GLY A 96 -8.03 -6.72 6.40
CA GLY A 96 -8.56 -6.09 5.18
C GLY A 96 -7.66 -5.03 4.56
N ARG A 97 -6.51 -4.68 5.15
CA ARG A 97 -5.54 -3.75 4.56
C ARG A 97 -4.21 -4.43 4.29
N ASN A 98 -3.55 -4.04 3.19
CA ASN A 98 -2.17 -4.48 2.91
C ASN A 98 -1.13 -3.46 3.37
N SER A 99 0.14 -3.88 3.30
CA SER A 99 1.29 -3.07 3.69
C SER A 99 1.36 -1.72 2.97
N ASP A 100 1.01 -1.69 1.69
CA ASP A 100 1.08 -0.47 0.87
C ASP A 100 -0.01 0.52 1.27
N GLN A 101 -1.23 0.03 1.53
CA GLN A 101 -2.34 0.82 2.05
C GLN A 101 -2.01 1.38 3.44
N CYS A 102 -1.50 0.55 4.35
CA CYS A 102 -1.07 0.98 5.69
C CYS A 102 0.02 2.05 5.61
N ALA A 103 1.06 1.82 4.81
CA ALA A 103 2.15 2.77 4.62
C ALA A 103 1.66 4.11 4.06
N LYS A 104 0.76 4.06 3.08
CA LYS A 104 0.16 5.25 2.48
C LYS A 104 -0.70 6.00 3.49
N ARG A 105 -1.61 5.31 4.19
CA ARG A 105 -2.50 5.91 5.19
C ARG A 105 -1.71 6.58 6.31
N TRP A 106 -0.66 5.94 6.79
CA TRP A 106 0.22 6.52 7.80
C TRP A 106 0.86 7.82 7.29
N LYS A 107 1.60 7.74 6.18
CA LYS A 107 2.36 8.87 5.61
C LYS A 107 1.51 10.05 5.16
N ASP A 108 0.28 9.79 4.71
CA ASP A 108 -0.59 10.82 4.17
C ASP A 108 -1.58 11.38 5.22
N THR A 109 -1.81 10.69 6.35
CA THR A 109 -2.89 11.07 7.28
C THR A 109 -2.57 10.89 8.77
N LEU A 110 -2.06 9.73 9.19
CA LEU A 110 -2.00 9.41 10.63
C LEU A 110 -0.68 9.77 11.31
N ASP A 111 0.39 9.93 10.55
CA ASP A 111 1.70 10.25 11.12
C ASP A 111 1.62 11.55 11.95
N PRO A 112 1.94 11.52 13.26
CA PRO A 112 1.89 12.71 14.10
C PRO A 112 2.81 13.83 13.60
N ALA A 113 3.88 13.50 12.87
CA ALA A 113 4.81 14.47 12.29
C ALA A 113 4.23 15.28 11.11
N ILE A 114 3.03 14.94 10.63
CA ILE A 114 2.38 15.67 9.55
C ILE A 114 1.89 17.04 10.06
N ASP A 115 2.30 18.09 9.36
CA ASP A 115 1.71 19.41 9.53
C ASP A 115 0.29 19.45 8.95
N ARG A 116 -0.67 19.79 9.80
CA ARG A 116 -2.11 19.91 9.51
C ARG A 116 -2.61 21.34 9.66
N SER A 117 -1.71 22.31 9.76
CA SER A 117 -2.05 23.73 9.80
C SER A 117 -2.79 24.14 8.52
N LYS A 118 -3.57 25.23 8.63
CA LYS A 118 -4.23 25.81 7.46
C LYS A 118 -3.17 26.43 6.54
N TRP A 119 -3.37 26.28 5.23
CA TRP A 119 -2.55 26.96 4.24
C TRP A 119 -2.66 28.47 4.39
N THR A 120 -1.53 29.16 4.45
CA THR A 120 -1.48 30.62 4.38
C THR A 120 -1.49 31.10 2.94
N LEU A 121 -1.79 32.38 2.72
CA LEU A 121 -1.76 32.96 1.37
C LEU A 121 -0.36 32.90 0.76
N GLU A 122 0.67 33.12 1.59
CA GLU A 122 2.07 33.05 1.16
C GLU A 122 2.46 31.62 0.74
N GLU A 123 1.95 30.61 1.45
CA GLU A 123 2.16 29.22 1.08
C GLU A 123 1.44 28.86 -0.23
N ASP A 124 0.25 29.40 -0.46
CA ASP A 124 -0.51 29.20 -1.70
C ASP A 124 0.19 29.83 -2.90
N GLU A 125 0.64 31.07 -2.77
CA GLU A 125 1.41 31.77 -3.80
C GLU A 125 2.70 31.01 -4.13
N LEU A 126 3.41 30.55 -3.10
CA LEU A 126 4.60 29.73 -3.26
C LEU A 126 4.28 28.40 -3.95
N LEU A 127 3.19 27.74 -3.57
CA LEU A 127 2.78 26.46 -4.15
C LEU A 127 2.48 26.62 -5.65
N LEU A 128 1.71 27.64 -6.03
CA LEU A 128 1.38 27.95 -7.42
C LEU A 128 2.64 28.21 -8.24
N LYS A 129 3.55 29.04 -7.72
CA LYS A 129 4.83 29.35 -8.37
C LYS A 129 5.66 28.08 -8.61
N VAL A 130 5.90 27.30 -7.56
CA VAL A 130 6.76 26.10 -7.63
C VAL A 130 6.14 25.02 -8.51
N VAL A 131 4.82 24.85 -8.50
CA VAL A 131 4.13 23.91 -9.40
C VAL A 131 4.25 24.38 -10.86
N GLY A 132 4.24 25.69 -11.13
CA GLY A 132 4.52 26.26 -12.45
C GLY A 132 5.92 25.93 -12.96
N GLU A 133 6.93 25.92 -12.09
CA GLU A 133 8.33 25.66 -12.45
C GLU A 133 8.68 24.15 -12.53
N ILE A 134 8.26 23.35 -11.55
CA ILE A 134 8.69 21.95 -11.38
C ILE A 134 7.63 20.95 -11.89
N GLY A 135 6.38 21.42 -12.03
CA GLY A 135 5.21 20.61 -12.34
C GLY A 135 4.60 19.92 -11.12
N ARG A 136 3.62 19.04 -11.36
CA ARG A 136 2.85 18.29 -10.33
C ARG A 136 3.63 17.14 -9.67
N LYS A 137 4.90 17.39 -9.31
CA LYS A 137 5.78 16.45 -8.62
C LYS A 137 5.65 16.62 -7.10
N TRP A 138 4.45 16.39 -6.57
CA TRP A 138 4.07 16.72 -5.19
C TRP A 138 5.07 16.28 -4.11
N ALA A 139 5.60 15.05 -4.21
CA ALA A 139 6.59 14.55 -3.26
C ALA A 139 7.89 15.38 -3.26
N ARG A 140 8.31 15.89 -4.42
CA ARG A 140 9.46 16.80 -4.54
C ARG A 140 9.11 18.20 -4.05
N VAL A 141 7.94 18.70 -4.40
CA VAL A 141 7.45 20.03 -3.98
C VAL A 141 7.44 20.13 -2.46
N VAL A 142 6.77 19.21 -1.76
CA VAL A 142 6.68 19.30 -0.29
C VAL A 142 8.02 19.07 0.39
N LYS A 143 8.85 18.17 -0.14
CA LYS A 143 10.19 17.91 0.43
C LYS A 143 11.08 19.16 0.38
N GLN A 144 10.95 19.98 -0.67
CA GLN A 144 11.83 21.14 -0.88
C GLN A 144 11.28 22.43 -0.27
N TYR A 145 9.95 22.62 -0.28
CA TYR A 145 9.34 23.92 0.02
C TYR A 145 8.34 23.89 1.18
N PHE A 146 7.79 22.72 1.54
CA PHE A 146 6.77 22.59 2.59
C PHE A 146 7.12 21.45 3.55
N PRO A 147 8.21 21.56 4.32
CA PRO A 147 8.63 20.51 5.24
C PRO A 147 7.51 20.20 6.25
N GLY A 148 7.25 18.92 6.48
CA GLY A 148 6.16 18.46 7.36
C GLY A 148 4.81 18.30 6.64
N ARG A 149 4.56 18.95 5.50
CA ARG A 149 3.34 18.72 4.71
C ARG A 149 3.48 17.51 3.79
N THR A 150 2.35 16.86 3.51
CA THR A 150 2.31 15.68 2.64
C THR A 150 2.05 16.08 1.21
N GLY A 151 2.51 15.26 0.26
CA GLY A 151 2.19 15.47 -1.15
C GLY A 151 0.69 15.41 -1.44
N LEU A 152 -0.07 14.69 -0.60
CA LEU A 152 -1.54 14.69 -0.66
C LEU A 152 -2.12 16.03 -0.22
N ALA A 153 -1.62 16.62 0.87
CA ALA A 153 -2.06 17.94 1.34
C ALA A 153 -1.81 19.02 0.28
N ALA A 154 -0.62 19.06 -0.33
CA ALA A 154 -0.29 20.01 -1.39
C ALA A 154 -1.11 19.80 -2.66
N LYS A 155 -1.45 18.55 -3.01
CA LYS A 155 -2.30 18.25 -4.16
C LYS A 155 -3.76 18.70 -3.94
N ASN A 156 -4.24 18.63 -2.70
CA ASN A 156 -5.61 18.96 -2.33
C ASN A 156 -5.80 20.47 -2.05
N ARG A 157 -4.72 21.24 -2.04
CA ARG A 157 -4.79 22.69 -2.01
C ARG A 157 -5.02 23.23 -3.41
#